data_AF-A0A1H3F946-F1
#
_entry.id   AF-A0A1H3F946-F1
#
_cell.length_a   1.000
_cell.length_b   1.000
_cell.length_c   1.000
_cell.angle_alpha   90.00
_cell.angle_beta   90.00
_cell.angle_gamma   90.00
#
_symmetry.space_group_name_H-M   'P 1'
#
loop_
_entity.id
_entity.type
_entity.pdbx_description
1 polymer ?
#
loop_
_entity_poly.entity_id
_entity_poly.type
_entity_poly.pdbx_seq_one_letter_code
_entity_poly.pdbx_strand_id
1 'polypeptide(L)'
;MTDRTSLLQEVGAAFRDNGLTAAITALIGGFIALLAAVTRRAFTNDAMLLRLDRELLAERNRVDRQRADDRKGDADRLERIETDIRAMRDLVFDVFQRGRID
;
A
#
# COMPACT_ATOMS: atom_id res chain seq x y z
N MET A 1 4.52 26.94 52.38
CA MET A 1 3.11 27.14 51.98
C MET A 1 2.99 26.85 50.48
N THR A 2 2.84 25.58 50.12
CA THR A 2 2.47 25.11 48.77
C THR A 2 2.11 23.63 48.92
N ASP A 3 0.88 23.37 49.38
CA ASP A 3 0.32 22.03 49.32
C ASP A 3 0.11 21.67 47.85
N ARG A 4 0.91 20.74 47.35
CA ARG A 4 0.66 20.09 46.06
C ARG A 4 -0.42 19.04 46.30
N THR A 5 -1.68 19.46 46.33
CA THR A 5 -2.80 18.52 46.26
C THR A 5 -2.70 17.74 44.95
N SER A 6 -2.66 16.42 45.05
CA SER A 6 -2.61 15.55 43.87
C SER A 6 -3.96 15.63 43.13
N LEU A 7 -3.95 15.50 41.80
CA LEU A 7 -5.17 15.53 40.96
C LEU A 7 -6.28 14.61 41.48
N LEU A 8 -5.92 13.45 42.04
CA LEU A 8 -6.88 12.51 42.62
C LEU A 8 -7.58 13.07 43.86
N GLN A 9 -6.86 13.86 44.66
CA GLN A 9 -7.37 14.47 45.88
C GLN A 9 -8.32 15.62 45.55
N GLU A 10 -8.01 16.39 44.51
CA GLU A 10 -8.83 17.49 44.00
C GLU A 10 -10.12 16.98 43.34
N VAL A 11 -10.02 15.91 42.54
CA VAL A 11 -11.18 15.20 42.00
C VAL A 11 -12.04 14.60 43.11
N GLY A 12 -11.43 13.98 44.12
CA GLY A 12 -12.14 13.42 45.27
C GLY A 12 -12.90 14.48 46.08
N ALA A 13 -12.29 15.66 46.28
CA ALA A 13 -12.96 16.80 46.92
C ALA A 13 -14.13 17.32 46.07
N ALA A 14 -13.92 17.49 44.76
CA ALA A 14 -14.96 17.96 43.85
C ALA A 14 -16.17 17.01 43.78
N PHE A 15 -15.94 15.70 43.80
CA PHE A 15 -17.03 14.70 43.88
C PHE A 15 -17.74 14.68 45.23
N ARG A 16 -17.04 14.98 46.33
CA ARG A 16 -17.66 15.07 47.66
C ARG A 16 -18.56 16.30 47.79
N ASP A 17 -18.10 17.44 47.27
CA ASP A 17 -18.78 18.73 47.44
C ASP A 17 -19.87 18.97 46.39
N ASN A 18 -19.73 18.38 45.19
CA ASN A 18 -20.61 18.63 44.05
C ASN A 18 -21.09 17.34 43.36
N GLY A 19 -21.22 16.23 44.10
CA GLY A 19 -21.29 14.85 43.56
C GLY A 19 -22.15 14.62 42.31
N LEU A 20 -23.34 15.21 42.23
CA LEU A 20 -24.19 15.09 41.04
C LEU A 20 -23.61 15.86 39.83
N THR A 21 -23.25 17.13 40.04
CA THR A 21 -22.68 18.00 39.00
C THR A 21 -21.33 17.48 38.52
N ALA A 22 -20.46 17.06 39.45
CA ALA A 22 -19.16 16.48 39.14
C ALA A 22 -19.29 15.19 38.32
N ALA A 23 -20.25 14.33 38.66
CA ALA A 23 -20.54 13.10 37.91
C ALA A 23 -21.02 13.42 36.49
N ILE A 24 -21.93 14.39 36.32
CA ILE A 24 -22.44 14.80 35.00
C ILE A 24 -21.29 15.37 34.15
N THR A 25 -20.47 16.26 34.70
CA THR A 25 -19.34 16.85 33.99
C THR A 25 -18.30 15.80 33.59
N ALA A 26 -17.97 14.86 34.48
CA ALA A 26 -17.05 13.77 34.19
C ALA A 26 -17.59 12.85 33.07
N LEU A 27 -18.90 12.58 33.08
CA LEU A 27 -19.55 11.73 32.08
C LEU A 27 -19.56 12.42 30.70
N ILE A 28 -19.93 13.70 30.64
CA ILE A 28 -19.90 14.48 29.39
C ILE A 28 -18.46 14.60 28.88
N GLY A 29 -17.51 14.94 29.75
CA GLY A 29 -16.09 15.06 29.39
C GLY A 29 -15.50 13.74 28.89
N GLY A 30 -15.84 12.63 29.55
CA GLY A 30 -15.45 11.29 29.12
C GLY A 30 -16.02 10.92 27.75
N PHE A 31 -17.29 11.26 27.48
CA PHE A 31 -17.92 10.99 26.19
C PHE A 31 -17.28 11.80 25.05
N ILE A 32 -16.96 13.07 25.29
CA ILE A 32 -16.24 13.92 24.33
C ILE A 32 -14.83 13.36 24.07
N ALA A 33 -14.12 12.92 25.11
CA ALA A 33 -12.79 12.32 24.96
C ALA A 33 -12.84 11.02 24.14
N LEU A 34 -13.85 10.18 24.34
CA LEU A 34 -14.07 8.98 23.54
C LEU A 34 -14.37 9.32 22.08
N LEU A 35 -15.26 10.27 21.81
CA LEU A 35 -15.56 10.73 20.45
C LEU A 35 -14.31 11.28 19.76
N ALA A 36 -13.51 12.10 20.46
CA ALA A 36 -12.25 12.62 19.93
C ALA A 36 -11.25 11.50 19.60
N ALA A 37 -11.13 10.49 20.45
CA ALA A 37 -10.25 9.35 20.23
C ALA A 37 -10.70 8.48 19.04
N VAL A 38 -11.99 8.17 18.94
CA VAL A 38 -12.57 7.40 17.82
C VAL A 38 -12.42 8.17 16.51
N THR A 39 -12.73 9.46 16.51
CA THR A 39 -12.62 10.35 15.35
C THR A 39 -11.18 10.46 14.87
N ARG A 40 -10.22 10.65 15.78
CA ARG A 40 -8.78 10.63 15.44
C ARG A 40 -8.36 9.31 14.81
N ARG A 41 -8.83 8.18 15.36
CA ARG A 41 -8.48 6.85 14.85
C ARG A 41 -9.10 6.58 13.48
N ALA A 42 -10.36 6.98 13.27
CA ALA A 42 -11.05 6.86 11.99
C ALA A 42 -10.37 7.70 10.91
N PHE A 43 -10.09 8.98 11.16
CA PHE A 43 -9.37 9.83 10.20
C PHE A 43 -7.94 9.36 9.91
N THR A 44 -7.24 8.82 10.91
CA THR A 44 -5.90 8.25 10.69
C THR A 44 -5.96 6.99 9.83
N ASN A 45 -6.99 6.15 10.02
CA ASN A 45 -7.21 4.96 9.22
C ASN A 45 -7.54 5.33 7.76
N ASP A 46 -8.44 6.28 7.54
CA ASP A 46 -8.80 6.71 6.18
C ASP A 46 -7.63 7.37 5.46
N ALA A 47 -6.86 8.22 6.15
CA ALA A 47 -5.64 8.81 5.61
C ALA A 47 -4.58 7.75 5.28
N MET A 48 -4.46 6.71 6.11
CA MET A 48 -3.54 5.59 5.89
C MET A 48 -4.00 4.73 4.70
N LEU A 49 -5.31 4.46 4.57
CA LEU A 49 -5.88 3.72 3.46
C LEU A 49 -5.69 4.45 2.13
N LEU A 50 -5.96 5.76 2.09
CA LEU A 50 -5.73 6.60 0.91
C LEU A 50 -4.26 6.63 0.48
N ARG A 51 -3.34 6.59 1.44
CA ARG A 51 -1.91 6.53 1.16
C ARG A 51 -1.51 5.16 0.61
N LEU A 52 -1.99 4.08 1.24
CA LEU A 52 -1.73 2.71 0.81
C LEU A 52 -2.26 2.45 -0.60
N ASP A 53 -3.45 2.96 -0.94
CA ASP A 53 -4.04 2.85 -2.27
C ASP A 53 -3.16 3.51 -3.34
N ARG A 54 -2.63 4.72 -3.06
CA ARG A 54 -1.69 5.38 -3.98
C ARG A 54 -0.39 4.61 -4.14
N GLU A 55 0.17 4.08 -3.05
CA GLU A 55 1.40 3.29 -3.08
C GLU A 55 1.18 1.99 -3.86
N LEU A 56 0.04 1.31 -3.69
CA LEU A 56 -0.34 0.11 -4.43
C LEU A 56 -0.57 0.38 -5.92
N LEU A 57 -1.23 1.48 -6.28
CA LEU A 57 -1.42 1.86 -7.69
C LEU A 57 -0.09 2.16 -8.38
N ALA A 58 0.83 2.84 -7.70
CA ALA A 58 2.16 3.13 -8.22
C ALA A 58 2.95 1.83 -8.47
N GLU A 59 2.92 0.90 -7.51
CA GLU A 59 3.62 -0.38 -7.63
C GLU A 59 2.99 -1.28 -8.69
N ARG A 60 1.65 -1.34 -8.76
CA ARG A 60 0.94 -2.05 -9.83
C ARG A 60 1.36 -1.54 -11.21
N ASN A 61 1.36 -0.23 -11.40
CA ASN A 61 1.77 0.37 -12.68
C ASN A 61 3.22 0.06 -13.04
N ARG A 62 4.11 -0.02 -12.04
CA ARG A 62 5.51 -0.42 -12.24
C ARG A 62 5.62 -1.87 -12.70
N VAL A 63 4.92 -2.78 -12.03
CA VAL A 63 4.89 -4.22 -12.37
C VAL A 63 4.27 -4.44 -13.75
N ASP A 64 3.17 -3.76 -14.05
CA ASP A 64 2.48 -3.89 -15.35
C ASP A 64 3.38 -3.41 -16.50
N ARG A 65 4.15 -2.33 -16.32
CA ARG A 65 5.17 -1.91 -17.30
C ARG A 65 6.27 -2.96 -17.44
N GLN A 66 6.80 -3.46 -16.33
CA GLN A 66 7.84 -4.49 -16.36
C GLN A 66 7.37 -5.74 -17.12
N ARG A 67 6.13 -6.20 -16.87
CA ARG A 67 5.53 -7.32 -17.62
C ARG A 67 5.30 -7.03 -19.10
N ALA A 68 5.05 -5.77 -19.47
CA ALA A 68 4.92 -5.40 -20.88
C ALA A 68 6.28 -5.40 -21.58
N ASP A 69 7.31 -4.87 -20.92
CA ASP A 69 8.67 -4.86 -21.43
C ASP A 69 9.25 -6.28 -21.55
N ASP A 70 9.00 -7.14 -20.55
CA ASP A 70 9.41 -8.55 -20.58
C ASP A 70 8.77 -9.29 -21.76
N ARG A 71 7.44 -9.13 -21.95
CA ARG A 71 6.73 -9.72 -23.09
C ARG A 71 7.26 -9.24 -24.43
N LYS A 72 7.64 -7.96 -24.53
CA LYS A 72 8.23 -7.40 -25.74
C LYS A 72 9.64 -7.97 -25.98
N GLY A 73 10.48 -8.02 -24.96
CA GLY A 73 11.82 -8.58 -25.06
C GLY A 73 11.81 -10.06 -25.47
N ASP A 74 10.84 -10.82 -24.94
CA ASP A 74 10.66 -12.23 -25.33
C ASP A 74 10.18 -12.35 -26.79
N ALA A 75 9.28 -11.48 -27.25
CA ALA A 75 8.83 -11.46 -28.64
C ALA A 75 10.00 -11.15 -29.61
N ASP A 76 10.81 -10.14 -29.30
CA ASP A 76 11.99 -9.77 -30.11
C ASP A 76 13.02 -10.92 -30.16
N ARG A 77 13.20 -11.65 -29.04
CA ARG A 77 14.06 -12.84 -28.99
C ARG A 77 13.52 -13.96 -29.87
N LEU A 78 12.22 -14.22 -29.83
CA LEU A 78 11.57 -15.24 -30.66
C LEU A 78 11.67 -14.91 -32.15
N GLU A 79 11.47 -13.66 -32.55
CA GLU A 79 11.61 -13.21 -33.94
C GLU A 79 13.04 -13.44 -34.47
N ARG A 80 14.04 -13.18 -33.63
CA ARG A 80 15.45 -13.41 -33.99
C ARG A 80 15.75 -14.90 -34.18
N ILE A 81 15.24 -15.74 -33.29
CA ILE A 81 15.39 -17.20 -33.39
C ILE A 81 14.69 -17.71 -34.66
N GLU A 82 13.49 -17.23 -34.96
CA GLU A 82 12.77 -17.62 -36.18
C GLU A 82 13.56 -17.23 -37.44
N THR A 83 14.15 -16.04 -37.45
CA THR A 83 14.97 -15.56 -38.56
C THR A 83 16.20 -16.45 -38.78
N ASP A 84 16.87 -16.84 -37.70
CA ASP A 84 18.04 -17.73 -37.75
C ASP A 84 17.67 -19.15 -38.24
N ILE A 85 16.57 -19.70 -37.73
CA ILE A 85 16.03 -20.99 -38.19
C ILE A 85 15.74 -20.93 -39.70
N ARG A 86 15.13 -19.83 -40.17
CA ARG A 86 14.82 -19.65 -41.59
C ARG A 86 16.10 -19.58 -42.43
N ALA A 87 17.12 -18.86 -41.97
CA ALA A 87 18.41 -18.76 -42.64
C ALA A 87 19.13 -20.12 -42.72
N MET A 88 19.18 -20.87 -41.62
CA MET A 88 19.77 -22.21 -41.61
C MET A 88 19.03 -23.17 -42.54
N ARG A 89 17.69 -23.14 -42.52
CA ARG A 89 16.86 -23.94 -43.42
C ARG A 89 17.20 -23.66 -44.87
N ASP A 90 17.30 -22.39 -45.25
CA ASP A 90 17.60 -21.99 -46.63
C ASP A 90 19.02 -22.41 -47.04
N LEU A 91 20.00 -22.27 -46.15
CA LEU A 91 21.38 -22.77 -46.36
C LEU A 91 21.40 -24.29 -46.61
N VAL A 92 20.69 -25.06 -45.77
CA VAL A 92 20.62 -26.52 -45.91
C VAL A 92 19.95 -26.90 -47.24
N PHE A 93 18.85 -26.22 -47.61
CA PHE A 93 18.20 -26.45 -48.91
C PHE A 93 19.12 -26.16 -50.10
N ASP A 94 19.89 -25.07 -50.07
CA ASP A 94 20.84 -24.74 -51.14
C ASP A 94 21.92 -25.82 -51.29
N VAL A 95 22.49 -26.28 -50.18
CA VAL A 95 23.49 -27.38 -50.16
C VAL A 95 22.90 -28.67 -50.75
N PHE A 96 21.68 -29.04 -50.35
CA PHE A 96 21.00 -30.22 -50.89
C PHE A 96 20.61 -30.09 -52.37
N GLN A 97 20.38 -28.88 -52.88
CA GLN A 97 20.10 -28.66 -54.30
C GLN A 97 21.38 -28.70 -55.13
N ARG A 98 22.47 -28.08 -54.67
CA ARG A 98 23.78 -28.14 -55.34
C ARG A 98 24.33 -29.55 -55.46
N GLY A 99 24.21 -30.38 -54.42
CA GLY A 99 24.64 -31.79 -54.46
C GLY A 99 23.79 -32.71 -55.36
N ARG A 100 22.76 -32.19 -56.03
CA ARG A 100 21.92 -32.93 -56.99
C ARG A 100 22.17 -32.52 -58.46
N ILE A 101 22.98 -31.48 -58.67
CA ILE A 101 23.29 -30.91 -59.99
C ILE A 101 24.70 -31.32 -60.47
N ASP A 102 25.54 -31.84 -59.57
CA ASP A 102 26.74 -32.64 -59.90
C ASP A 102 26.41 -34.15 -59.90
#